data_AF-A0A656JXI0-F1
#
_entry.id   AF-A0A656JXI0-F1
#
_cell.length_a   1.000
_cell.length_b   1.000
_cell.length_c   1.000
_cell.angle_alpha   90.00
_cell.angle_beta   90.00
_cell.angle_gamma   90.00
#
_symmetry.space_group_name_H-M   'P 1'
#
loop_
_entity.id
_entity.type
_entity.pdbx_description
1 polymer ?
#
loop_
_entity_poly.entity_id
_entity_poly.type
_entity_poly.pdbx_seq_one_letter_code
_entity_poly.pdbx_strand_id
1 'polypeptide(L)' 'MLDDPDLDGVLIAAPARSHAELVISAAQAGKGVFCEKPMAITLEEADRAIAAA' A
#
# COMPACT_ATOMS: atom_id res chain seq x y z
N MET A 1 -13.08 -0.09 -5.93
CA MET A 1 -12.31 1.15 -5.77
C MET A 1 -10.97 1.04 -6.49
N LEU A 2 -10.12 0.07 -6.17
CA LEU A 2 -8.82 -0.06 -6.83
C LEU A 2 -8.90 -0.44 -8.32
N ASP A 3 -9.97 -1.11 -8.77
CA ASP A 3 -10.19 -1.41 -10.19
C ASP A 3 -10.74 -0.22 -11.01
N ASP A 4 -10.95 0.95 -10.37
CA ASP A 4 -11.43 2.15 -11.04
C ASP A 4 -10.36 2.68 -12.01
N PRO A 5 -10.63 2.75 -13.32
CA PRO A 5 -9.64 3.21 -14.31
C PRO A 5 -9.27 4.69 -14.15
N ASP A 6 -10.14 5.51 -13.53
CA ASP A 6 -9.92 6.95 -13.36
C ASP A 6 -9.16 7.28 -12.05
N LEU A 7 -8.82 6.27 -11.24
CA LEU A 7 -8.05 6.44 -10.02
C LEU A 7 -6.55 6.25 -10.29
N ASP A 8 -5.74 7.29 -10.14
CA ASP A 8 -4.29 7.20 -10.36
C ASP A 8 -3.52 6.61 -9.16
N GLY A 9 -4.01 6.81 -7.93
CA GLY A 9 -3.29 6.42 -6.73
C GLY A 9 -4.09 6.57 -5.43
N VAL A 10 -3.49 6.11 -4.34
CA VAL A 10 -4.09 6.11 -3.00
C VAL A 10 -3.15 6.67 -1.93
N LEU A 11 -3.74 7.34 -0.95
CA LEU A 11 -3.09 7.70 0.31
C LEU A 11 -3.62 6.80 1.42
N ILE A 12 -2.73 6.01 2.04
CA ILE A 12 -3.07 5.09 3.11
C ILE A 12 -2.73 5.74 4.45
N ALA A 13 -3.77 6.20 5.15
CA ALA A 13 -3.72 6.74 6.51
C ALA A 13 -4.52 5.87 7.51
N ALA A 14 -4.58 4.56 7.26
CA ALA A 14 -5.23 3.58 8.12
C ALA A 14 -4.39 3.32 9.39
N PRO A 15 -4.83 2.45 10.31
CA PRO A 15 -3.95 1.97 11.37
C PRO A 15 -2.75 1.22 10.79
N ALA A 16 -1.55 1.47 11.32
CA ALA A 16 -0.28 0.95 10.80
C ALA A 16 -0.23 -0.57 10.53
N ARG A 17 -0.93 -1.38 11.35
CA ARG A 17 -1.06 -2.83 11.17
C ARG A 17 -1.66 -3.26 9.83
N SER A 18 -2.37 -2.36 9.15
CA SER A 18 -3.03 -2.60 7.87
C SER A 18 -2.24 -2.06 6.69
N HIS A 19 -1.15 -1.32 6.92
CA HIS A 19 -0.44 -0.62 5.86
C HIS A 19 0.16 -1.56 4.82
N ALA A 20 0.91 -2.58 5.23
CA ALA A 20 1.57 -3.49 4.29
C ALA A 20 0.59 -4.15 3.32
N GLU A 21 -0.52 -4.71 3.82
CA GLU A 21 -1.53 -5.38 2.98
C GLU A 21 -2.27 -4.40 2.05
N LEU A 22 -2.53 -3.17 2.51
CA LEU A 22 -3.14 -2.13 1.67
C LEU A 22 -2.19 -1.62 0.58
N VAL A 23 -0.90 -1.47 0.89
CA VAL A 23 0.15 -1.10 -0.08
C VAL A 23 0.25 -2.18 -1.15
N ILE A 24 0.34 -3.45 -0.76
CA ILE A 24 0.41 -4.59 -1.69
C ILE A 24 -0.81 -4.61 -2.60
N SER A 25 -2.01 -4.46 -2.04
CA SER A 25 -3.25 -4.47 -2.81
C SER A 25 -3.31 -3.34 -3.84
N ALA A 26 -2.91 -2.13 -3.45
CA ALA A 26 -2.90 -0.98 -4.34
C ALA A 26 -1.82 -1.07 -5.44
N ALA A 27 -0.62 -1.53 -5.08
CA ALA A 27 0.48 -1.73 -6.02
C ALA A 27 0.16 -2.82 -7.06
N GLN A 28 -0.41 -3.94 -6.63
CA GLN A 28 -0.87 -5.02 -7.53
C GLN A 28 -1.99 -4.56 -8.48
N ALA A 29 -2.80 -3.60 -8.06
CA ALA A 29 -3.81 -2.97 -8.91
C ALA A 29 -3.23 -1.88 -9.84
N GLY A 30 -1.90 -1.69 -9.86
CA GLY A 30 -1.21 -0.71 -10.69
C GLY A 30 -1.42 0.74 -10.25
N LYS A 31 -1.79 0.97 -8.98
CA LYS A 31 -2.06 2.31 -8.44
C LYS A 31 -0.83 2.88 -7.75
N GLY A 32 -0.58 4.17 -7.91
CA GLY A 32 0.44 4.87 -7.12
C GLY A 32 0.09 4.84 -5.62
N VAL A 33 1.08 4.67 -4.75
CA VAL A 33 0.85 4.53 -3.32
C VAL A 33 1.65 5.54 -2.51
N PHE A 34 0.95 6.30 -1.67
CA PHE A 34 1.53 7.05 -0.56
C PHE A 34 1.06 6.41 0.76
N CYS A 35 1.98 6.00 1.63
CA CYS A 35 1.65 5.36 2.91
C CYS A 35 2.16 6.21 4.08
N GLU A 36 1.27 6.52 5.02
CA GLU A 36 1.66 7.21 6.25
C GLU A 36 2.59 6.35 7.12
N LYS A 37 3.43 7.02 7.91
CA LYS A 37 4.38 6.33 8.78
C LYS A 37 3.67 5.68 9.98
N PRO A 38 4.20 4.55 10.48
CA PRO A 38 5.19 3.68 9.83
C PRO A 38 4.55 2.86 8.69
N MET A 39 5.30 2.55 7.63
CA MET A 39 4.76 1.81 6.48
C MET A 39 4.39 0.35 6.76
N ALA A 40 4.93 -0.24 7.83
CA ALA A 40 4.68 -1.60 8.28
C ALA A 40 5.05 -1.74 9.77
N ILE A 41 4.66 -2.85 10.40
CA ILE A 41 5.00 -3.13 11.82
C ILE A 41 6.35 -3.85 11.93
N THR A 42 6.71 -4.66 10.93
CA THR A 42 8.00 -5.34 10.86
C THR A 42 8.74 -5.02 9.56
N LEU A 43 10.06 -5.26 9.54
CA LEU A 43 10.86 -5.11 8.31
C LEU A 43 10.44 -6.13 7.25
N GLU A 44 10.10 -7.37 7.64
CA GLU A 44 9.63 -8.39 6.71
C GLU A 44 8.34 -7.97 6.00
N GLU A 45 7.39 -7.36 6.73
CA GLU A 45 6.18 -6.79 6.13
C GLU A 45 6.50 -5.63 5.18
N ALA A 46 7.46 -4.77 5.54
CA ALA A 46 7.91 -3.69 4.67
C ALA A 46 8.53 -4.24 3.38
N ASP A 47 9.40 -5.25 3.47
CA ASP A 47 10.04 -5.91 2.32
C ASP A 47 9.00 -6.53 1.39
N ARG A 48 7.96 -7.19 1.93
CA ARG A 48 6.83 -7.70 1.13
C ARG A 48 6.09 -6.58 0.39
N ALA A 49 5.86 -5.45 1.05
CA ALA A 49 5.18 -4.31 0.44
C ALA A 49 6.03 -3.62 -0.64
N ILE A 50 7.36 -3.52 -0.44
CA ILE A 50 8.29 -2.98 -1.43
C ILE A 50 8.37 -3.88 -2.66
N ALA A 51 8.43 -5.20 -2.49
CA ALA A 51 8.51 -6.15 -3.59
C ALA A 51 7.24 -6.19 -4.48
N ALA A 52 6.13 -5.64 -3.99
CA ALA A 52 4.87 -5.58 -4.73
C ALA A 52 4.73 -4.32 -5.61
N ALA A 53 5.57 -3.30 -5.40
CA ALA A 53 5.59 -2.02 -6.14
C ALA A 53 6.59 -2.04 -7.29
#